data_AF-A0A7Y4TG08-F1
#
_entry.id   AF-A0A7Y4TG08-F1
#
_cell.length_a   1.000
_cell.length_b   1.000
_cell.length_c   1.000
_cell.angle_alpha   90.00
_cell.angle_beta   90.00
_cell.angle_gamma   90.00
#
_symmetry.space_group_name_H-M   'P 1'
#
loop_
_entity.id
_entity.type
_entity.pdbx_description
1 polymer ?
#
loop_
_entity_poly.entity_id
_entity_poly.type
_entity_poly.pdbx_seq_one_letter_code
_entity_poly.pdbx_strand_id
1 'polypeptide(L)' 'MSARATADYVRTAIDRSQGRSVVLSRGGIVATEHPLASQAGASVLARGGHAVDAAIAANAAMGAVAPMMNGIVDHR' A
#
# COMPACT_ATOMS: atom_id res chain seq x y z
N MET A 1 -25.45 16.80 -25.78
CA MET A 1 -25.81 16.33 -24.43
C MET A 1 -24.79 15.38 -23.78
N SER A 2 -23.77 14.88 -24.51
CA SER A 2 -22.79 13.90 -23.98
C SER A 2 -21.57 14.55 -23.27
N ALA A 3 -21.04 15.66 -23.76
CA ALA A 3 -19.82 16.28 -23.21
C ALA A 3 -19.96 16.82 -21.76
N ARG A 4 -21.17 17.26 -21.38
CA ARG A 4 -21.44 17.82 -20.04
C ARG A 4 -21.45 16.72 -18.96
N ALA A 5 -21.97 15.53 -19.31
CA ALA A 5 -21.98 14.36 -18.42
C ALA A 5 -20.57 13.82 -18.16
N THR A 6 -19.67 13.83 -19.15
CA THR A 6 -18.26 13.43 -18.96
C THR A 6 -17.51 14.41 -18.06
N ALA A 7 -17.75 15.72 -18.21
CA ALA A 7 -17.12 16.74 -17.36
C ALA A 7 -17.59 16.66 -15.90
N ASP A 8 -18.89 16.38 -15.68
CA ASP A 8 -19.45 16.17 -14.34
C ASP A 8 -18.96 14.84 -13.74
N TYR A 9 -18.79 13.78 -14.54
CA TYR A 9 -18.18 12.52 -14.09
C TYR A 9 -16.75 12.72 -13.58
N VAL A 10 -15.91 13.46 -14.32
CA VAL A 10 -14.52 13.75 -13.89
C VAL A 10 -14.50 14.62 -12.62
N ARG A 11 -15.43 15.58 -12.48
CA ARG A 11 -15.55 16.43 -11.29
C ARG A 11 -15.99 15.65 -10.04
N THR A 12 -16.90 14.70 -10.18
CA THR A 12 -17.35 13.85 -9.07
C THR A 12 -16.35 12.73 -8.78
N ALA A 13 -15.71 12.17 -9.81
CA ALA A 13 -14.74 11.09 -9.66
C ALA A 13 -13.45 11.54 -8.96
N ILE A 14 -13.05 12.80 -9.10
CA ILE A 14 -11.94 13.40 -8.36
C ILE A 14 -12.47 14.38 -7.31
N ASP A 15 -13.39 13.91 -6.47
CA ASP A 15 -13.70 14.60 -5.24
C ASP A 15 -12.47 14.61 -4.34
N ARG A 16 -11.96 15.81 -4.03
CA ARG A 16 -10.80 15.98 -3.14
C ARG A 16 -11.08 15.54 -1.70
N SER A 17 -12.33 15.22 -1.35
CA SER A 17 -12.68 14.59 -0.07
C SER A 17 -12.00 13.22 0.14
N GLN A 18 -11.65 12.52 -0.94
CA GLN A 18 -10.93 11.23 -0.91
C GLN A 18 -9.41 11.37 -1.15
N GLY A 19 -8.90 12.60 -1.24
CA GLY A 19 -7.47 12.85 -1.39
C GLY A 19 -6.67 12.40 -0.16
N ARG A 20 -5.47 11.85 -0.38
CA ARG A 20 -4.50 11.56 0.68
C ARG A 20 -3.28 12.46 0.51
N SER A 21 -2.83 13.07 1.61
CA SER A 21 -1.57 13.83 1.65
C SER A 21 -0.39 12.92 1.30
N VAL A 22 0.62 13.48 0.65
CA VAL A 22 1.87 12.76 0.36
C VAL A 22 2.56 12.35 1.65
N VAL A 23 3.03 11.10 1.71
CA VAL A 23 3.82 10.58 2.83
C VAL A 23 5.30 10.87 2.58
N LEU A 24 5.99 11.46 3.56
CA LEU A 24 7.42 11.77 3.52
C LEU A 24 8.10 11.19 4.76
N SER A 25 9.30 10.64 4.61
CA SER A 25 10.09 10.07 5.71
C SER A 25 11.58 10.13 5.40
N ARG A 26 12.40 10.38 6.44
CA ARG A 26 13.87 10.25 6.37
C ARG A 26 14.36 8.82 6.65
N GLY A 27 13.55 8.01 7.33
CA GLY A 27 13.89 6.64 7.72
C GLY A 27 13.42 5.56 6.73
N GLY A 28 12.95 5.98 5.55
CA GLY A 28 12.35 5.11 4.54
C GLY A 28 10.81 5.01 4.65
N ILE A 29 10.20 4.46 3.60
CA ILE A 29 8.76 4.32 3.43
C ILE A 29 8.47 2.89 2.97
N VAL A 30 7.45 2.27 3.54
CA VAL A 30 6.90 0.98 3.08
C VAL A 30 5.44 1.21 2.70
N ALA A 31 5.07 0.80 1.49
CA ALA A 31 3.71 0.89 0.98
C ALA A 31 3.25 -0.48 0.47
N THR A 32 2.11 -0.94 0.97
CA THR A 32 1.46 -2.19 0.58
C THR A 32 -0.05 -1.99 0.55
N GLU A 33 -0.80 -2.95 0.00
CA GLU A 33 -2.27 -2.91 -0.05
C GLU A 33 -2.93 -3.12 1.33
N HIS A 34 -2.16 -3.62 2.32
CA HIS A 34 -2.69 -3.92 3.65
C HIS A 34 -1.92 -3.19 4.77
N PRO A 35 -2.59 -2.39 5.63
CA PRO A 35 -1.90 -1.58 6.64
C PRO A 35 -0.96 -2.36 7.57
N LEU A 36 -1.32 -3.58 7.98
CA LEU A 36 -0.48 -4.42 8.85
C LEU A 36 0.81 -4.88 8.16
N ALA A 37 0.77 -5.11 6.84
CA ALA A 37 1.96 -5.47 6.08
C ALA A 37 2.90 -4.26 5.89
N SER A 38 2.33 -3.09 5.60
CA SER A 38 3.10 -1.82 5.60
C SER A 38 3.76 -1.58 6.96
N GLN A 39 3.04 -1.83 8.06
CA GLN A 39 3.56 -1.70 9.41
C GLN A 39 4.67 -2.71 9.73
N ALA A 40 4.54 -3.96 9.29
CA ALA A 40 5.57 -4.99 9.47
C ALA A 40 6.90 -4.56 8.82
N GLY A 41 6.86 -4.15 7.54
CA GLY A 41 8.06 -3.65 6.85
C GLY A 41 8.61 -2.35 7.48
N ALA A 42 7.74 -1.41 7.86
CA ALA A 42 8.16 -0.18 8.54
C ALA A 42 8.85 -0.47 9.88
N SER A 43 8.42 -1.50 10.62
CA SER A 43 9.07 -1.92 11.86
C SER A 43 10.50 -2.43 11.64
N VAL A 44 10.77 -3.06 10.48
CA VAL A 44 12.12 -3.51 10.11
C VAL A 44 13.02 -2.32 9.80
N LEU A 45 12.54 -1.35 9.02
CA LEU A 45 13.27 -0.10 8.78
C LEU A 45 13.56 0.64 10.09
N ALA A 46 12.58 0.74 10.99
CA ALA A 46 12.73 1.39 12.29
C ALA A 46 13.78 0.70 13.19
N ARG A 47 14.02 -0.60 13.00
CA ARG A 47 15.08 -1.37 13.68
C ARG A 47 16.44 -1.30 12.97
N GLY A 48 16.56 -0.50 11.90
CA GLY A 48 17.81 -0.33 11.14
C GLY A 48 18.02 -1.38 10.04
N GLY A 49 17.00 -2.16 9.69
CA GLY A 49 17.07 -3.12 8.58
C GLY A 49 17.10 -2.44 7.21
N HIS A 50 17.55 -3.16 6.18
CA HIS A 50 17.62 -2.62 4.83
C HIS A 50 16.25 -2.61 4.14
N ALA A 51 16.14 -1.86 3.04
CA ALA A 51 14.94 -1.82 2.22
C ALA A 51 14.51 -3.21 1.73
N VAL A 52 15.48 -4.10 1.44
CA VAL A 52 15.24 -5.49 1.05
C VAL A 52 14.60 -6.29 2.19
N ASP A 53 15.13 -6.18 3.41
CA ASP A 53 14.59 -6.86 4.60
C ASP A 53 13.17 -6.39 4.90
N ALA A 54 12.93 -5.09 4.78
CA ALA A 54 11.61 -4.49 4.95
C ALA A 54 10.60 -5.00 3.91
N ALA A 55 11.03 -5.17 2.65
CA ALA A 55 10.20 -5.73 1.59
C ALA A 55 9.88 -7.21 1.83
N ILE A 56 10.86 -8.00 2.30
CA ILE A 56 10.64 -9.42 2.66
C ILE A 56 9.64 -9.52 3.82
N ALA A 57 9.80 -8.73 4.88
CA ALA A 57 8.90 -8.73 6.02
C ALA A 57 7.48 -8.28 5.63
N ALA A 58 7.36 -7.24 4.79
CA ALA A 58 6.08 -6.80 4.27
C ALA A 58 5.40 -7.91 3.44
N ASN A 59 6.12 -8.54 2.50
CA ASN A 59 5.58 -9.62 1.68
C ASN A 59 5.19 -10.86 2.50
N ALA A 60 5.99 -11.22 3.51
CA ALA A 60 5.65 -12.30 4.43
C ALA A 60 4.35 -12.02 5.21
N ALA A 61 4.17 -10.77 5.68
CA ALA A 61 2.92 -10.35 6.33
C ALA A 61 1.73 -10.38 5.36
N MET A 62 1.92 -9.96 4.10
CA MET A 62 0.90 -10.07 3.05
C MET A 62 0.42 -11.51 2.84
N GLY A 63 1.32 -12.49 2.99
CA GLY A 63 0.98 -13.92 3.03
C GLY A 63 -0.11 -14.31 4.03
N ALA A 64 -0.20 -13.58 5.16
CA ALA A 64 -1.20 -13.83 6.19
C ALA A 64 -2.47 -12.99 6.02
N VAL A 65 -2.32 -11.73 5.61
CA VAL A 65 -3.43 -10.75 5.60
C VAL A 65 -4.09 -10.56 4.24
N ALA A 66 -3.40 -10.94 3.15
CA ALA A 66 -3.85 -10.81 1.77
C ALA A 66 -3.41 -12.03 0.93
N PRO A 67 -3.86 -13.26 1.29
CA PRO A 67 -3.37 -14.50 0.71
C PRO A 67 -3.74 -14.70 -0.77
N MET A 68 -4.78 -14.00 -1.25
CA MET A 68 -5.28 -14.17 -2.62
C MET A 68 -4.30 -13.70 -3.69
N MET A 69 -3.42 -12.75 -3.37
CA MET A 69 -2.45 -12.17 -4.31
C MET A 69 -0.99 -12.37 -3.88
N ASN A 70 -0.78 -12.75 -2.63
CA ASN A 70 0.54 -12.79 -2.02
C ASN A 70 0.58 -14.03 -1.14
N GLY A 71 1.25 -15.09 -1.60
CA GLY A 71 1.22 -16.38 -0.91
C GLY A 71 2.48 -17.19 -1.14
N ILE A 72 3.06 -17.67 -0.03
CA ILE A 72 3.88 -18.90 0.04
C ILE A 72 3.10 -20.03 0.74
N VAL A 73 1.91 -19.72 1.27
CA VAL A 73 1.06 -20.59 2.10
C VAL A 73 0.16 -21.41 1.17
N ASP A 74 0.77 -22.36 0.47
CA ASP A 74 0.30 -23.74 0.21
C ASP A 74 1.07 -24.33 -0.98
N HIS A 75 1.91 -25.32 -0.74
CA HIS A 75 2.47 -26.19 -1.79
C HIS A 75 2.18 -27.67 -1.49
N ARG A 76 1.10 -27.95 -0.75
CA ARG A 76 0.52 -29.29 -0.73
C ARG A 76 -0.34 -29.51 -1.96
#